data_AF-A0A7T0NYZ4-F1
#
_entry.id   AF-A0A7T0NYZ4-F1
#
_cell.length_a   1.000
_cell.length_b   1.000
_cell.length_c   1.000
_cell.angle_alpha   90.00
_cell.angle_beta   90.00
_cell.angle_gamma   90.00
#
_symmetry.space_group_name_H-M   'P 1'
#
loop_
_entity.id
_entity.type
_entity.pdbx_description
1 polymer ?
#
loop_
_entity_poly.entity_id
_entity_poly.type
_entity_poly.pdbx_seq_one_letter_code
_entity_poly.pdbx_strand_id
1 'polypeptide(L)'
;MSIQLQGPSLFLNSYHFTDIFGGCGMFMDTTWNCPSTTTVKDVVNWIGIACSSAPGKRLANIVLNFHGKPGLVFVGESSPEVFPGPGKGVYIPAKYNVINNDNAGLFWALRQFQIGTIWFHSCEVAGTQQGKNLCRQVAIAAHCRVVAAEDSQYEWWPQLNVLFMPRGKIDDFEGQVYLWDSKGNMGKFDPNGGNWS
;
A
#
# COMPACT_ATOMS: atom_id res chain seq x y z
N MET A 1 2.08 17.42 3.62
CA MET A 1 0.64 17.72 3.86
C MET A 1 -0.01 16.37 4.16
N SER A 2 -1.33 16.23 4.35
CA SER A 2 -1.93 14.90 4.55
C SER A 2 -3.22 14.78 3.76
N ILE A 3 -3.39 13.66 3.08
CA ILE A 3 -4.53 13.39 2.20
C ILE A 3 -5.62 12.70 3.02
N GLN A 4 -6.80 13.31 3.13
CA GLN A 4 -7.95 12.69 3.80
C GLN A 4 -8.65 11.69 2.86
N LEU A 5 -8.72 10.44 3.31
CA LEU A 5 -9.45 9.38 2.62
C LEU A 5 -10.85 9.20 3.24
N GLN A 6 -11.82 8.88 2.39
CA GLN A 6 -13.18 8.54 2.81
C GLN A 6 -13.23 7.10 3.35
N GLY A 7 -14.02 6.89 4.42
CA GLY A 7 -14.32 5.56 4.95
C GLY A 7 -15.52 4.87 4.28
N PRO A 8 -15.74 3.56 4.50
CA PRO A 8 -14.88 2.65 5.24
C PRO A 8 -13.55 2.39 4.50
N SER A 9 -12.45 2.37 5.24
CA SER A 9 -11.08 2.32 4.72
C SER A 9 -10.25 1.21 5.37
N LEU A 10 -9.35 0.61 4.60
CA LEU A 10 -8.40 -0.41 5.06
C LEU A 10 -6.96 0.10 4.89
N PHE A 11 -6.13 -0.12 5.89
CA PHE A 11 -4.68 0.02 5.83
C PHE A 11 -4.02 -1.34 6.05
N LEU A 12 -3.22 -1.79 5.08
CA LEU A 12 -2.35 -2.96 5.21
C LEU A 12 -0.90 -2.49 5.23
N ASN A 13 -0.22 -2.76 6.34
CA ASN A 13 1.13 -2.31 6.58
C ASN A 13 2.12 -3.48 6.50
N SER A 14 3.33 -3.23 6.00
CA SER A 14 4.43 -4.20 6.11
C SER A 14 4.80 -4.46 7.57
N TYR A 15 5.18 -5.71 7.88
CA TYR A 15 5.75 -6.08 9.18
C TYR A 15 6.94 -5.19 9.55
N HIS A 16 7.79 -4.86 8.56
CA HIS A 16 8.99 -4.09 8.80
C HIS A 16 8.72 -2.67 9.32
N PHE A 17 7.54 -2.12 9.02
CA PHE A 17 7.14 -0.79 9.50
C PHE A 17 6.53 -0.82 10.91
N THR A 18 6.44 -1.98 11.57
CA THR A 18 5.98 -2.02 12.96
C THR A 18 7.09 -1.52 13.88
N ASP A 19 7.11 -0.23 14.14
CA ASP A 19 7.89 0.34 15.24
C ASP A 19 7.24 0.00 16.61
N ILE A 20 7.71 0.61 17.70
CA ILE A 20 7.15 0.40 19.05
C ILE A 20 5.67 0.79 19.18
N PHE A 21 5.11 1.51 18.19
CA PHE A 21 3.70 1.87 18.10
C PHE A 21 2.95 1.09 17.02
N GLY A 22 3.62 0.13 16.37
CA GLY A 22 3.02 -0.82 15.45
C GLY A 22 2.79 -0.28 14.04
N GLY A 23 3.51 0.75 13.58
CA GLY A 23 3.40 1.21 12.20
C GLY A 23 4.11 2.53 11.88
N CYS A 24 4.05 2.96 10.61
CA CYS A 24 4.38 4.31 10.11
C CYS A 24 3.50 5.46 10.67
N GLY A 25 2.72 5.21 11.72
CA GLY A 25 1.78 6.19 12.30
C GLY A 25 0.49 6.44 11.51
N MET A 26 0.31 5.84 10.33
CA MET A 26 -0.96 5.91 9.58
C MET A 26 -1.99 4.91 10.11
N PHE A 27 -3.22 5.38 10.32
CA PHE A 27 -4.35 4.56 10.76
C PHE A 27 -5.60 4.81 9.92
N MET A 28 -6.28 3.74 9.51
CA MET A 28 -7.56 3.78 8.79
C MET A 28 -8.68 3.18 9.65
N ASP A 29 -9.91 3.08 9.12
CA ASP A 29 -11.03 2.46 9.84
C ASP A 29 -10.67 1.03 10.29
N THR A 30 -10.06 0.26 9.41
CA THR A 30 -9.40 -1.01 9.71
C THR A 30 -7.91 -0.90 9.39
N THR A 31 -7.04 -1.31 10.31
CA THR A 31 -5.58 -1.25 10.14
C THR A 31 -4.98 -2.58 10.58
N TRP A 32 -4.24 -3.24 9.71
CA TRP A 32 -3.57 -4.50 10.03
C TRP A 32 -2.10 -4.48 9.62
N ASN A 33 -1.26 -5.04 10.49
CA ASN A 33 0.14 -5.32 10.20
C ASN A 33 0.25 -6.73 9.62
N CYS A 34 0.82 -6.82 8.43
CA CYS A 34 1.00 -8.06 7.70
C CYS A 34 2.23 -8.80 8.26
N PRO A 35 2.13 -10.08 8.69
CA PRO A 35 3.28 -10.88 9.11
C PRO A 35 4.39 -10.99 8.04
N SER A 36 5.62 -11.30 8.45
CA SER A 36 6.77 -11.54 7.55
C SER A 36 6.65 -12.78 6.64
N THR A 37 5.55 -13.53 6.73
CA THR A 37 5.25 -14.64 5.82
C THR A 37 4.17 -14.30 4.80
N THR A 38 3.64 -13.07 4.85
CA THR A 38 2.53 -12.61 4.00
C THR A 38 2.82 -12.82 2.53
N THR A 39 1.92 -13.51 1.85
CA THR A 39 1.91 -13.67 0.39
C THR A 39 0.93 -12.70 -0.27
N VAL A 40 0.98 -12.59 -1.60
CA VAL A 40 -0.02 -11.84 -2.37
C VAL A 40 -1.44 -12.37 -2.15
N LYS A 41 -1.58 -13.69 -2.01
CA LYS A 41 -2.88 -14.32 -1.73
C LYS A 41 -3.42 -13.89 -0.36
N ASP A 42 -2.56 -13.76 0.64
CA ASP A 42 -2.96 -13.30 1.97
C ASP A 42 -3.43 -11.85 1.94
N VAL A 43 -2.72 -10.97 1.21
CA VAL A 43 -3.14 -9.57 0.99
C VAL A 43 -4.54 -9.52 0.36
N VAL A 44 -4.77 -10.27 -0.72
CA VAL A 44 -6.09 -10.35 -1.37
C VAL A 44 -7.16 -10.89 -0.42
N ASN A 45 -6.85 -11.94 0.34
CA ASN A 45 -7.79 -12.51 1.30
C ASN A 45 -8.15 -11.52 2.41
N TRP A 46 -7.18 -10.80 2.97
CA TRP A 46 -7.42 -9.78 3.99
C TRP A 46 -8.28 -8.64 3.47
N ILE A 47 -8.01 -8.15 2.26
CA ILE A 47 -8.90 -7.17 1.62
C ILE A 47 -10.33 -7.72 1.55
N GLY A 48 -10.50 -8.97 1.10
CA GLY A 48 -11.83 -9.61 1.03
C GLY A 48 -12.52 -9.74 2.40
N ILE A 49 -11.79 -10.07 3.46
CA ILE A 49 -12.31 -10.13 4.83
C ILE A 49 -12.72 -8.75 5.33
N ALA A 50 -11.90 -7.73 5.10
CA ALA A 50 -12.20 -6.35 5.47
C ALA A 50 -13.43 -5.83 4.71
N CYS A 51 -13.51 -6.06 3.40
CA CYS A 51 -14.69 -5.75 2.60
C CYS A 51 -15.94 -6.45 3.13
N SER A 52 -15.86 -7.74 3.44
CA SER A 52 -17.01 -8.52 3.93
C SER A 52 -17.54 -8.04 5.27
N SER A 53 -16.65 -7.49 6.11
CA SER A 53 -16.98 -6.96 7.43
C SER A 53 -17.43 -5.48 7.39
N ALA A 54 -17.18 -4.77 6.30
CA ALA A 54 -17.51 -3.35 6.16
C ALA A 54 -19.02 -3.13 5.88
N PRO A 55 -19.61 -2.01 6.37
CA PRO A 55 -20.98 -1.65 6.04
C PRO A 55 -21.24 -1.65 4.52
N GLY A 56 -22.29 -2.34 4.09
CA GLY A 56 -22.63 -2.47 2.67
C GLY A 56 -21.65 -3.31 1.84
N LYS A 57 -20.77 -4.09 2.49
CA LYS A 57 -19.72 -4.90 1.85
C LYS A 57 -18.80 -4.08 0.93
N ARG A 58 -18.49 -2.85 1.35
CA ARG A 58 -17.81 -1.84 0.56
C ARG A 58 -16.63 -1.24 1.32
N LEU A 59 -15.50 -1.09 0.63
CA LEU A 59 -14.40 -0.23 1.07
C LEU A 59 -14.27 0.93 0.07
N ALA A 60 -14.28 2.15 0.57
CA ALA A 60 -14.01 3.33 -0.25
C ALA A 60 -12.53 3.37 -0.65
N ASN A 61 -11.63 3.06 0.28
CA ASN A 61 -10.19 3.12 0.07
C ASN A 61 -9.47 1.95 0.72
N ILE A 62 -8.44 1.44 0.05
CA ILE A 62 -7.46 0.48 0.58
C ILE A 62 -6.10 1.11 0.39
N VAL A 63 -5.28 1.14 1.43
CA VAL A 63 -3.91 1.63 1.38
C VAL A 63 -2.97 0.46 1.64
N LEU A 64 -2.05 0.25 0.70
CA LEU A 64 -1.03 -0.78 0.76
C LEU A 64 0.31 -0.10 1.06
N ASN A 65 0.72 -0.11 2.33
CA ASN A 65 1.96 0.48 2.80
C ASN A 65 3.04 -0.59 2.93
N PHE A 66 3.83 -0.74 1.87
CA PHE A 66 4.86 -1.75 1.73
C PHE A 66 6.08 -1.12 1.07
N HIS A 67 7.24 -1.76 1.20
CA HIS A 67 8.38 -1.36 0.36
C HIS A 67 8.07 -1.68 -1.11
N GLY A 68 8.55 -0.82 -2.00
CA GLY A 68 8.33 -0.93 -3.43
C GLY A 68 9.61 -0.72 -4.21
N LYS A 69 9.59 -1.21 -5.45
CA LYS A 69 10.49 -0.86 -6.56
C LYS A 69 9.62 -0.77 -7.82
N PRO A 70 10.13 -0.22 -8.94
CA PRO A 70 9.32 -0.13 -10.14
C PRO A 70 8.87 -1.53 -10.61
N GLY A 71 7.55 -1.76 -10.59
CA GLY A 71 6.95 -3.05 -10.96
C GLY A 71 6.97 -4.15 -9.89
N LEU A 72 7.37 -3.84 -8.65
CA LEU A 72 7.43 -4.79 -7.53
C LEU A 72 6.94 -4.13 -6.24
N VAL A 73 6.09 -4.84 -5.49
CA VAL A 73 5.74 -4.48 -4.11
C VAL A 73 6.14 -5.63 -3.20
N PHE A 74 7.02 -5.37 -2.23
CA PHE A 74 7.52 -6.37 -1.30
C PHE A 74 6.53 -6.57 -0.16
N VAL A 75 5.92 -7.74 -0.09
CA VAL A 75 4.94 -8.09 0.95
C VAL A 75 5.50 -9.17 1.85
N GLY A 76 5.20 -9.05 3.15
CA GLY A 76 5.76 -9.93 4.17
C GLY A 76 7.27 -9.79 4.29
N GLU A 77 7.80 -8.57 4.16
CA GLU A 77 9.22 -8.36 4.32
C GLU A 77 9.66 -8.55 5.78
N SER A 78 10.64 -9.43 5.99
CA SER A 78 11.57 -9.32 7.11
C SER A 78 12.87 -8.73 6.59
N SER A 79 13.20 -7.49 6.92
CA SER A 79 14.50 -6.93 6.60
C SER A 79 15.57 -7.53 7.54
N PRO A 80 16.88 -7.42 7.19
CA PRO A 80 17.94 -7.78 8.11
C PRO A 80 17.87 -6.88 9.34
N GLU A 81 17.78 -7.46 10.54
CA GLU A 81 17.93 -6.68 11.78
C GLU A 81 19.32 -6.03 11.78
N VAL A 82 19.38 -4.72 11.51
CA VAL A 82 20.57 -3.92 11.76
C VAL A 82 20.20 -2.81 12.76
N PHE A 83 20.46 -3.10 14.04
CA PHE A 83 20.57 -2.17 15.20
C PHE A 83 19.27 -1.67 15.90
N PRO A 84 19.20 -1.55 17.26
CA PRO A 84 19.85 -2.28 18.34
C PRO A 84 18.81 -3.07 19.18
N GLY A 85 18.42 -4.27 18.76
CA GLY A 85 17.60 -5.20 19.55
C GLY A 85 18.44 -6.34 20.16
N PRO A 86 17.90 -7.10 21.13
CA PRO A 86 18.55 -8.30 21.67
C PRO A 86 18.60 -9.42 20.60
N GLY A 87 19.64 -9.38 19.77
CA GLY A 87 19.90 -10.27 18.62
C GLY A 87 21.11 -9.83 17.79
N LYS A 88 22.01 -9.05 18.40
CA LYS A 88 23.07 -8.26 17.74
C LYS A 88 23.89 -9.07 16.73
N GLY A 89 23.92 -8.61 15.48
CA GLY A 89 24.98 -8.91 14.50
C GLY A 89 24.72 -10.05 13.53
N VAL A 90 23.52 -10.64 13.49
CA VAL A 90 23.17 -11.65 12.50
C VAL A 90 22.47 -11.00 11.32
N TYR A 91 23.16 -10.92 10.19
CA TYR A 91 22.51 -10.61 8.92
C TYR A 91 21.52 -11.73 8.58
N ILE A 92 20.23 -11.41 8.63
CA ILE A 92 19.18 -12.28 8.10
C ILE A 92 18.87 -11.78 6.70
N PRO A 93 19.10 -12.57 5.64
CA PRO A 93 18.72 -12.18 4.29
C PRO A 93 17.25 -11.80 4.25
N ALA A 94 16.94 -10.68 3.57
CA ALA A 94 15.57 -10.24 3.46
C ALA A 94 14.72 -11.34 2.80
N LYS A 95 13.67 -11.79 3.49
CA LYS A 95 12.68 -12.71 2.94
C LYS A 95 11.41 -11.90 2.71
N TYR A 96 10.93 -11.93 1.48
CA TYR A 96 9.72 -11.24 1.07
C TYR A 96 9.05 -12.03 -0.04
N ASN A 97 7.73 -11.89 -0.13
CA ASN A 97 6.98 -12.20 -1.34
C ASN A 97 6.82 -10.93 -2.16
N VAL A 98 6.39 -11.05 -3.42
CA VAL A 98 6.25 -9.91 -4.32
C VAL A 98 4.87 -9.86 -4.92
N ILE A 99 4.23 -8.70 -4.91
CA ILE A 99 3.17 -8.38 -5.88
C ILE A 99 3.87 -7.86 -7.14
N ASN A 100 3.61 -8.49 -8.29
CA ASN A 100 4.23 -8.16 -9.56
C ASN A 100 3.29 -8.47 -10.74
N ASN A 101 3.75 -8.25 -11.97
CA ASN A 101 2.94 -8.50 -13.16
C ASN A 101 2.55 -9.98 -13.36
N ASP A 102 3.27 -10.93 -12.76
CA ASP A 102 2.98 -12.36 -12.92
C ASP A 102 1.80 -12.81 -12.05
N ASN A 103 1.53 -12.09 -10.95
CA ASN A 103 0.51 -12.46 -9.97
C ASN A 103 -0.54 -11.38 -9.70
N ALA A 104 -0.48 -10.23 -10.38
CA ALA A 104 -1.50 -9.17 -10.31
C ALA A 104 -2.92 -9.70 -10.59
N GLY A 105 -3.05 -10.75 -11.43
CA GLY A 105 -4.32 -11.41 -11.70
C GLY A 105 -5.01 -12.03 -10.49
N LEU A 106 -4.30 -12.30 -9.38
CA LEU A 106 -4.91 -12.79 -8.14
C LEU A 106 -5.93 -11.82 -7.55
N PHE A 107 -5.80 -10.52 -7.85
CA PHE A 107 -6.75 -9.49 -7.44
C PHE A 107 -8.14 -9.66 -8.08
N TRP A 108 -8.29 -10.53 -9.08
CA TRP A 108 -9.61 -10.88 -9.64
C TRP A 108 -10.61 -11.35 -8.58
N ALA A 109 -10.13 -12.04 -7.54
CA ALA A 109 -10.98 -12.50 -6.44
C ALA A 109 -11.70 -11.35 -5.70
N LEU A 110 -11.23 -10.10 -5.85
CA LEU A 110 -11.82 -8.92 -5.24
C LEU A 110 -12.98 -8.32 -6.03
N ARG A 111 -13.21 -8.72 -7.29
CA ARG A 111 -14.28 -8.14 -8.14
C ARG A 111 -15.69 -8.29 -7.57
N GLN A 112 -15.89 -9.27 -6.70
CA GLN A 112 -17.17 -9.50 -6.02
C GLN A 112 -17.50 -8.42 -4.98
N PHE A 113 -16.51 -7.58 -4.59
CA PHE A 113 -16.67 -6.52 -3.60
C PHE A 113 -16.73 -5.14 -4.27
N GLN A 114 -17.31 -4.17 -3.57
CA GLN A 114 -17.28 -2.78 -3.99
C GLN A 114 -16.05 -2.09 -3.41
N ILE A 115 -15.01 -1.94 -4.21
CA ILE A 115 -13.77 -1.25 -3.84
C ILE A 115 -13.66 0.04 -4.66
N GLY A 116 -13.49 1.18 -3.99
CA GLY A 116 -13.33 2.47 -4.65
C GLY A 116 -11.93 2.65 -5.25
N THR A 117 -10.91 2.68 -4.40
CA THR A 117 -9.51 2.90 -4.80
C THR A 117 -8.55 2.08 -3.97
N ILE A 118 -7.56 1.47 -4.63
CA ILE A 118 -6.34 0.93 -3.99
C ILE A 118 -5.23 1.96 -4.16
N TRP A 119 -4.61 2.37 -3.07
CA TRP A 119 -3.49 3.29 -3.01
C TRP A 119 -2.22 2.49 -2.72
N PHE A 120 -1.29 2.44 -3.66
CA PHE A 120 0.05 1.96 -3.40
C PHE A 120 0.85 3.08 -2.75
N HIS A 121 0.90 3.06 -1.43
CA HIS A 121 1.83 3.87 -0.65
C HIS A 121 3.14 3.09 -0.51
N SER A 122 3.74 2.78 -1.66
CA SER A 122 4.96 1.98 -1.78
C SER A 122 5.89 2.70 -2.73
N CYS A 123 7.19 2.70 -2.43
CA CYS A 123 8.18 3.46 -3.19
C CYS A 123 8.13 3.13 -4.69
N GLU A 124 8.08 4.17 -5.52
CA GLU A 124 8.38 4.15 -6.97
C GLU A 124 7.68 3.05 -7.79
N VAL A 125 6.54 2.53 -7.32
CA VAL A 125 5.87 1.39 -7.97
C VAL A 125 5.55 1.69 -9.43
N ALA A 126 5.20 2.93 -9.76
CA ALA A 126 4.90 3.37 -11.13
C ALA A 126 6.09 3.97 -11.88
N GLY A 127 7.30 3.94 -11.31
CA GLY A 127 8.53 4.56 -11.84
C GLY A 127 8.95 4.11 -13.24
N THR A 128 8.46 2.95 -13.70
CA THR A 128 8.77 2.37 -15.02
C THR A 128 7.52 1.87 -15.74
N GLN A 129 7.65 1.54 -17.03
CA GLN A 129 6.57 0.92 -17.79
C GLN A 129 6.11 -0.42 -17.16
N GLN A 130 7.02 -1.19 -16.58
CA GLN A 130 6.68 -2.42 -15.84
C GLN A 130 5.82 -2.12 -14.62
N GLY A 131 6.16 -1.05 -13.90
CA GLY A 131 5.36 -0.48 -12.80
C GLY A 131 3.95 -0.08 -13.21
N LYS A 132 3.86 0.71 -14.27
CA LYS A 132 2.57 1.16 -14.82
C LYS A 132 1.72 -0.01 -15.29
N ASN A 133 2.34 -1.05 -15.87
CA ASN A 133 1.65 -2.28 -16.25
C ASN A 133 1.11 -3.04 -15.03
N LEU A 134 1.88 -3.11 -13.94
CA LEU A 134 1.42 -3.72 -12.69
C LEU A 134 0.17 -2.99 -12.16
N CYS A 135 0.23 -1.67 -12.01
CA CYS A 135 -0.90 -0.87 -11.53
C CYS A 135 -2.13 -1.03 -12.42
N ARG A 136 -1.95 -1.01 -13.74
CA ARG A 136 -3.01 -1.28 -14.72
C ARG A 136 -3.64 -2.66 -14.53
N GLN A 137 -2.82 -3.70 -14.39
CA GLN A 137 -3.31 -5.06 -14.20
C GLN A 137 -4.08 -5.22 -12.90
N VAL A 138 -3.61 -4.63 -11.80
CA VAL A 138 -4.32 -4.63 -10.51
C VAL A 138 -5.67 -3.91 -10.63
N ALA A 139 -5.71 -2.74 -11.28
CA ALA A 139 -6.95 -1.97 -11.46
C ALA A 139 -8.00 -2.78 -12.25
N ILE A 140 -7.57 -3.41 -13.35
CA ILE A 140 -8.43 -4.30 -14.14
C ILE A 140 -8.84 -5.51 -13.32
N ALA A 141 -7.90 -6.22 -12.70
CA ALA A 141 -8.15 -7.45 -11.96
C ALA A 141 -9.15 -7.20 -10.82
N ALA A 142 -8.89 -6.22 -9.95
CA ALA A 142 -9.77 -5.88 -8.83
C ALA A 142 -11.07 -5.16 -9.25
N HIS A 143 -11.16 -4.66 -10.48
CA HIS A 143 -12.26 -3.82 -10.96
C HIS A 143 -12.46 -2.56 -10.09
N CYS A 144 -11.36 -1.88 -9.75
CA CYS A 144 -11.36 -0.65 -8.96
C CYS A 144 -10.34 0.35 -9.51
N ARG A 145 -10.26 1.54 -8.89
CA ARG A 145 -9.19 2.49 -9.21
C ARG A 145 -7.89 2.08 -8.51
N VAL A 146 -6.75 2.43 -9.10
CA VAL A 146 -5.42 2.28 -8.48
C VAL A 146 -4.69 3.61 -8.54
N VAL A 147 -4.03 4.00 -7.45
CA VAL A 147 -3.14 5.16 -7.37
C VAL A 147 -1.73 4.70 -7.02
N ALA A 148 -0.71 5.22 -7.72
CA ALA A 148 0.70 4.96 -7.41
C ALA A 148 1.59 6.11 -7.93
N ALA A 149 2.71 6.34 -7.25
CA ALA A 149 3.72 7.33 -7.64
C ALA A 149 4.89 6.74 -8.45
N GLU A 150 5.52 7.60 -9.24
CA GLU A 150 6.79 7.31 -9.92
C GLU A 150 8.00 7.38 -8.99
N ASP A 151 7.97 8.22 -7.96
CA ASP A 151 9.13 8.46 -7.09
C ASP A 151 9.08 7.65 -5.79
N SER A 152 10.25 7.57 -5.15
CA SER A 152 10.39 6.99 -3.81
C SER A 152 9.60 7.80 -2.79
N GLN A 153 8.89 7.10 -1.92
CA GLN A 153 8.09 7.72 -0.87
C GLN A 153 8.92 7.85 0.41
N TYR A 154 8.91 9.03 1.02
CA TYR A 154 9.68 9.37 2.21
C TYR A 154 8.76 9.88 3.30
N GLU A 155 8.49 9.04 4.29
CA GLU A 155 7.70 9.47 5.45
C GLU A 155 8.48 10.50 6.28
N TRP A 156 7.93 11.70 6.41
CA TRP A 156 8.52 12.73 7.26
C TRP A 156 8.34 12.36 8.73
N TRP A 157 9.44 12.01 9.40
CA TRP A 157 9.51 11.74 10.85
C TRP A 157 8.50 10.69 11.33
N PRO A 158 8.73 9.40 11.04
CA PRO A 158 7.81 8.30 11.36
C PRO A 158 7.33 8.28 12.82
N GLN A 159 8.19 8.66 13.77
CA GLN A 159 7.84 8.69 15.19
C GLN A 159 6.82 9.77 15.54
N LEU A 160 6.80 10.89 14.80
CA LEU A 160 5.82 11.95 14.99
C LEU A 160 4.50 11.67 14.27
N ASN A 161 4.52 10.90 13.18
CA ASN A 161 3.29 10.51 12.48
C ASN A 161 2.33 9.76 13.41
N VAL A 162 2.83 8.92 14.32
CA VAL A 162 2.00 8.24 15.32
C VAL A 162 1.22 9.24 16.20
N LEU A 163 1.81 10.39 16.51
CA LEU A 163 1.21 11.40 17.39
C LEU A 163 0.31 12.39 16.65
N PHE A 164 0.65 12.70 15.39
CA PHE A 164 0.04 13.83 14.69
C PHE A 164 -0.73 13.46 13.42
N MET A 165 -0.57 12.26 12.87
CA MET A 165 -1.34 11.85 11.68
C MET A 165 -2.77 11.50 12.08
N PRO A 166 -3.78 12.27 11.62
CA PRO A 166 -5.17 11.97 11.94
C PRO A 166 -5.61 10.64 11.29
N ARG A 167 -6.51 9.92 11.97
CA ARG A 167 -7.12 8.71 11.41
C ARG A 167 -7.80 9.01 10.07
N GLY A 168 -7.65 8.10 9.12
CA GLY A 168 -8.21 8.22 7.78
C GLY A 168 -7.34 9.04 6.83
N LYS A 169 -6.10 9.38 7.21
CA LYS A 169 -5.17 10.11 6.36
C LYS A 169 -3.94 9.30 5.98
N ILE A 170 -3.40 9.62 4.80
CA ILE A 170 -2.08 9.19 4.34
C ILE A 170 -1.18 10.40 4.15
N ASP A 171 0.13 10.18 4.11
CA ASP A 171 1.10 11.21 3.74
C ASP A 171 0.92 11.60 2.26
N ASP A 172 1.52 12.72 1.87
CA ASP A 172 1.56 13.15 0.48
C ASP A 172 2.41 12.19 -0.36
N PHE A 173 2.22 12.25 -1.68
CA PHE A 173 3.07 11.54 -2.62
C PHE A 173 4.16 12.44 -3.18
N GLU A 174 5.35 11.89 -3.31
CA GLU A 174 6.49 12.47 -4.01
C GLU A 174 6.42 12.16 -5.51
N GLY A 175 6.87 13.12 -6.32
CA GLY A 175 6.96 12.97 -7.77
C GLY A 175 5.60 12.82 -8.47
N GLN A 176 5.62 12.42 -9.74
CA GLN A 176 4.38 12.29 -10.51
C GLN A 176 3.54 11.08 -10.05
N VAL A 177 2.28 11.35 -9.73
CA VAL A 177 1.29 10.32 -9.39
C VAL A 177 0.38 10.03 -10.57
N TYR A 178 -0.05 8.77 -10.68
CA TYR A 178 -1.00 8.31 -11.69
C TYR A 178 -2.21 7.64 -11.05
N LEU A 179 -3.34 7.76 -11.73
CA LEU A 179 -4.58 7.04 -11.44
C LEU A 179 -4.89 6.13 -12.61
N TRP A 180 -5.14 4.85 -12.32
CA TRP A 180 -5.76 3.90 -13.25
C TRP A 180 -7.22 3.70 -12.90
N ASP A 181 -8.10 3.77 -13.89
CA ASP A 181 -9.49 3.37 -13.72
C ASP A 181 -9.66 1.83 -13.77
N SER A 182 -10.87 1.34 -13.51
CA SER A 182 -11.17 -0.11 -13.51
C SER A 182 -11.06 -0.78 -14.89
N LYS A 183 -10.88 0.00 -15.96
CA LYS A 183 -10.61 -0.47 -17.32
C LYS A 183 -9.10 -0.43 -17.64
N GLY A 184 -8.30 0.10 -16.72
CA GLY A 184 -6.86 0.25 -16.85
C GLY A 184 -6.43 1.49 -17.64
N ASN A 185 -7.33 2.45 -17.89
CA ASN A 185 -6.95 3.72 -18.48
C ASN A 185 -6.17 4.53 -17.46
N MET A 186 -5.01 5.03 -17.87
CA MET A 186 -4.10 5.79 -17.01
C MET A 186 -4.27 7.29 -17.26
N GLY A 187 -4.32 8.07 -16.17
CA GLY A 187 -4.23 9.52 -16.20
C GLY A 187 -3.24 10.02 -15.16
N LYS A 188 -2.63 11.18 -15.43
CA LYS A 188 -1.92 11.93 -14.38
C LYS A 188 -2.92 12.30 -13.30
N PHE A 189 -2.51 12.16 -12.05
CA PHE A 189 -3.34 12.44 -10.89
C PHE A 189 -2.55 13.29 -9.91
N ASP A 190 -3.26 14.20 -9.26
CA ASP A 190 -2.69 15.10 -8.27
C ASP A 190 -3.42 14.89 -6.95
N PRO A 191 -2.93 13.97 -6.11
CA PRO A 191 -3.54 13.72 -4.81
C PRO A 191 -3.25 14.85 -3.80
N ASN A 192 -2.20 15.64 -4.04
CA ASN A 192 -1.74 16.70 -3.14
C ASN A 192 -2.44 18.05 -3.41
N GLY A 193 -3.31 18.11 -4.43
CA GLY A 193 -4.05 19.31 -4.80
C GLY A 193 -3.18 20.41 -5.41
N GLY A 194 -2.08 20.07 -6.09
CA GLY A 194 -1.17 21.00 -6.78
C GLY A 194 0.18 21.17 -6.09
N ASN A 195 0.36 20.61 -4.90
CA ASN A 195 1.55 20.80 -4.08
C ASN A 195 2.53 19.64 -4.26
N TRP A 196 3.54 19.85 -5.11
CA TRP A 196 4.68 18.96 -5.26
C TRP A 196 5.85 19.61 -4.52
N SER A 197 6.21 19.08 -3.35
CA SER A 197 7.39 19.52 -2.58
C SER A 197 8.57 18.61 -2.85
#